data_AF-A0A0M3HIC6-F1
#
_entry.id   AF-A0A0M3HIC6-F1
#
_cell.length_a   1.000
_cell.length_b   1.000
_cell.length_c   1.000
_cell.angle_alpha   90.00
_cell.angle_beta   90.00
_cell.angle_gamma   90.00
#
_symmetry.space_group_name_H-M   'P 1'
#
loop_
_entity.id
_entity.type
_entity.pdbx_description
1 polymer ?
#
loop_
_entity_poly.entity_id
_entity_poly.type
_entity_poly.pdbx_seq_one_letter_code
_entity_poly.pdbx_strand_id
1 'polypeptide(L)'
;TISINEEGKLVKSYIYGDYWRLINPGTYHVKYDHILYEPLTITITITNQSPNAFKNVVLRRRANQHSFYRLHEISASISCTSVFSTFIFLLLIPFLLMLNFFLLTFYYSYYCCI
;
A
#
# COMPACT_ATOMS: atom_id res chain seq x y z
N THR A 1 -3.30 -10.10 -6.12
CA THR A 1 -1.94 -9.85 -6.62
C THR A 1 -1.25 -11.17 -6.83
N ILE A 2 -0.32 -11.21 -7.78
CA ILE A 2 0.50 -12.36 -8.10
C ILE A 2 1.96 -11.92 -7.94
N SER A 3 2.74 -12.65 -7.14
CA SER A 3 4.16 -12.39 -6.91
C SER A 3 5.01 -13.62 -7.21
N ILE A 4 6.29 -13.39 -7.52
CA ILE A 4 7.26 -14.44 -7.82
C ILE A 4 8.43 -14.28 -6.85
N ASN A 5 8.74 -15.36 -6.12
CA ASN A 5 9.88 -15.45 -5.19
C ASN A 5 9.92 -14.33 -4.13
N GLU A 6 8.77 -13.78 -3.74
CA GLU A 6 8.59 -12.68 -2.78
C GLU A 6 9.31 -11.34 -3.11
N GLU A 7 10.24 -11.33 -4.05
CA GLU A 7 11.08 -10.19 -4.45
C GLU A 7 10.69 -9.62 -5.84
N GLY A 8 9.95 -10.39 -6.64
CA GLY A 8 9.56 -10.00 -7.99
C GLY A 8 8.47 -8.93 -8.04
N LYS A 9 8.46 -8.13 -9.12
CA LYS A 9 7.40 -7.15 -9.41
C LYS A 9 6.00 -7.78 -9.31
N LEU A 10 5.15 -7.20 -8.46
CA LEU A 10 3.75 -7.60 -8.30
C LEU A 10 2.95 -7.38 -9.59
N VAL A 11 2.14 -8.37 -9.94
CA VAL A 11 1.18 -8.31 -11.06
C VAL A 11 -0.24 -8.46 -10.54
N LYS A 12 -1.21 -7.91 -11.26
CA LYS A 12 -2.63 -8.11 -11.01
C LYS A 12 -3.23 -8.91 -12.15
N SER A 13 -4.22 -9.74 -11.83
CA SER A 13 -5.07 -10.33 -12.86
C SER A 13 -5.89 -9.24 -13.55
N TYR A 14 -6.30 -9.54 -14.77
CA TYR A 14 -7.24 -8.72 -15.50
C TYR A 14 -8.69 -8.96 -15.02
N ILE A 15 -9.65 -8.27 -15.63
CA ILE A 15 -11.05 -8.27 -15.18
C ILE A 15 -11.70 -9.66 -15.19
N TYR A 16 -11.22 -10.56 -16.05
CA TYR A 16 -11.72 -11.94 -16.14
C TYR A 16 -10.85 -12.96 -15.38
N GLY A 17 -9.87 -12.49 -14.59
CA GLY A 17 -9.01 -13.33 -13.77
C GLY A 17 -7.79 -13.90 -14.49
N ASP A 18 -7.68 -13.69 -15.79
CA ASP A 18 -6.52 -14.00 -16.61
C ASP A 18 -5.31 -13.12 -16.25
N TYR A 19 -4.11 -13.67 -16.38
CA TYR A 19 -2.88 -12.92 -16.21
C TYR A 19 -1.77 -13.56 -17.04
N TRP A 20 -0.81 -12.74 -17.47
CA TRP A 20 0.41 -13.21 -18.11
C TRP A 20 1.62 -12.66 -17.39
N ARG A 21 2.66 -13.49 -17.29
CA ARG A 21 3.92 -13.08 -16.69
C ARG A 21 5.09 -13.63 -17.50
N LEU A 22 5.88 -12.71 -18.05
CA LEU A 22 7.15 -13.03 -18.70
C LEU A 22 8.21 -13.29 -17.63
N ILE A 23 8.94 -14.39 -17.78
CA ILE A 23 10.01 -14.84 -16.91
C ILE A 23 11.04 -15.61 -17.73
N ASN A 24 12.29 -15.58 -17.28
CA ASN A 24 13.35 -16.41 -17.85
C ASN A 24 13.18 -17.87 -17.40
N PRO A 25 13.89 -18.82 -18.04
CA PRO A 25 13.97 -20.20 -17.55
C PRO A 25 14.48 -20.25 -16.10
N GLY A 26 13.85 -21.08 -15.28
CA GLY A 26 14.11 -21.18 -13.85
C GLY A 26 12.97 -21.83 -13.10
N THR A 27 13.17 -22.04 -11.79
CA THR A 27 12.14 -22.53 -10.87
C THR A 27 11.68 -21.40 -9.97
N TYR A 28 10.37 -21.22 -9.89
CA TYR A 28 9.74 -20.06 -9.25
C TYR A 28 8.65 -20.48 -8.28
N HIS A 29 8.62 -19.83 -7.12
CA HIS A 29 7.52 -19.89 -6.18
C HIS A 29 6.56 -18.74 -6.47
N VAL A 30 5.46 -19.08 -7.13
CA VAL A 30 4.42 -18.12 -7.52
C VAL A 30 3.36 -18.09 -6.44
N LYS A 31 3.22 -16.93 -5.80
CA LYS A 31 2.22 -16.68 -4.76
C LYS A 31 1.06 -15.87 -5.33
N TYR A 32 -0.13 -16.41 -5.18
CA TYR A 32 -1.40 -15.77 -5.52
C TYR A 32 -2.03 -15.30 -4.22
N ASP A 33 -2.28 -14.01 -4.14
CA ASP A 33 -2.84 -13.38 -2.95
C ASP A 33 -4.07 -12.53 -3.31
N HIS A 34 -5.07 -12.56 -2.46
CA HIS A 34 -6.27 -11.76 -2.61
C HIS A 34 -6.92 -11.54 -1.24
N ILE A 35 -7.35 -10.32 -0.95
CA ILE A 35 -7.86 -9.91 0.36
C ILE A 35 -8.98 -10.80 0.91
N LEU A 36 -9.89 -11.26 0.04
CA LEU A 36 -11.04 -12.10 0.41
C LEU A 36 -10.77 -13.61 0.47
N TYR A 37 -9.59 -14.04 0.02
CA TYR A 37 -9.23 -15.44 -0.11
C TYR A 37 -7.98 -15.75 0.72
N GLU A 38 -7.66 -17.02 0.81
CA GLU A 38 -6.40 -17.47 1.38
C GLU A 38 -5.31 -17.48 0.32
N PRO A 39 -4.10 -17.01 0.65
CA PRO A 39 -3.00 -17.01 -0.29
C PRO A 39 -2.59 -18.43 -0.63
N LEU A 40 -2.22 -18.66 -1.88
CA LEU A 40 -1.71 -19.94 -2.36
C LEU A 40 -0.35 -19.73 -3.01
N THR A 41 0.63 -20.54 -2.61
CA THR A 41 1.94 -20.57 -3.26
C THR A 41 2.10 -21.90 -3.99
N ILE A 42 2.51 -21.84 -5.24
CA ILE A 42 2.82 -23.01 -6.07
C ILE A 42 4.20 -22.87 -6.70
N THR A 43 4.83 -24.00 -6.99
CA THR A 43 6.10 -24.03 -7.70
C THR A 43 5.85 -24.24 -9.19
N ILE A 44 6.45 -23.39 -10.03
CA ILE A 44 6.43 -23.50 -11.49
C ILE A 44 7.88 -23.56 -11.98
N THR A 45 8.18 -24.52 -12.85
CA THR A 45 9.47 -24.65 -13.49
C THR A 45 9.33 -24.38 -14.99
N ILE A 46 10.12 -23.43 -15.49
CA ILE A 46 10.23 -23.09 -16.91
C ILE A 46 11.60 -23.54 -17.39
N THR A 47 11.65 -24.29 -18.49
CA THR A 47 12.88 -24.78 -19.09
C THR A 47 12.97 -24.34 -20.55
N ASN A 48 14.15 -24.43 -21.17
CA ASN A 48 14.29 -24.10 -22.59
C ASN A 48 13.47 -25.04 -23.49
N GLN A 49 13.26 -26.29 -23.05
CA GLN A 49 12.45 -27.30 -23.74
C GLN A 49 10.94 -27.04 -23.58
N SER A 50 10.53 -26.44 -22.47
CA SER A 50 9.15 -26.03 -22.18
C SER A 50 9.13 -24.55 -21.75
N PRO A 51 9.24 -23.61 -22.71
CA PRO A 51 9.47 -22.20 -22.42
C PRO A 51 8.25 -21.46 -21.87
N ASN A 52 7.09 -22.12 -21.82
CA ASN A 52 5.88 -21.58 -21.23
C ASN A 52 5.24 -22.59 -20.27
N ALA A 53 4.46 -22.08 -19.32
CA ALA A 53 3.63 -22.89 -18.44
C ALA A 53 2.25 -22.24 -18.34
N PHE A 54 1.21 -23.03 -18.59
CA PHE A 54 -0.17 -22.65 -18.37
C PHE A 54 -0.67 -23.24 -17.06
N LYS A 55 -1.15 -22.40 -16.14
CA LYS A 55 -1.57 -22.84 -14.81
C LYS A 55 -2.84 -22.15 -14.35
N ASN A 56 -3.89 -22.96 -14.17
CA ASN A 56 -5.13 -22.53 -13.53
C ASN A 56 -5.01 -22.66 -12.01
N VAL A 57 -5.51 -21.65 -11.29
CA VAL A 57 -5.46 -21.58 -9.83
C VAL A 57 -6.83 -21.20 -9.30
N VAL A 58 -7.27 -21.91 -8.27
CA VAL A 58 -8.52 -21.62 -7.55
C VAL A 58 -8.15 -21.34 -6.10
N LEU A 59 -8.54 -20.16 -5.61
CA LEU A 59 -8.28 -19.75 -4.24
C LEU A 59 -9.43 -20.13 -3.31
N ARG A 60 -9.11 -20.53 -2.09
CA ARG A 60 -10.12 -20.84 -1.07
C ARG A 60 -10.60 -19.56 -0.41
N ARG A 61 -11.92 -19.40 -0.27
CA ARG A 61 -12.50 -18.25 0.44
C ARG A 61 -12.10 -18.29 1.92
N ARG A 62 -11.77 -17.13 2.48
CA ARG A 62 -11.48 -16.99 3.91
C ARG A 62 -12.78 -17.06 4.73
N ALA A 63 -12.78 -17.86 5.80
CA ALA A 63 -13.98 -18.07 6.63
C ALA A 63 -14.44 -16.78 7.36
N ASN A 64 -13.49 -16.00 7.90
CA ASN A 64 -13.75 -14.77 8.64
C ASN A 64 -13.38 -13.53 7.82
N GLN A 65 -14.28 -13.09 6.93
CA GLN A 65 -14.00 -11.95 6.04
C GLN A 65 -14.16 -10.59 6.75
N HIS A 66 -15.16 -10.46 7.62
CA HIS A 66 -15.55 -9.18 8.21
C HIS A 66 -14.47 -8.58 9.12
N SER A 67 -13.83 -9.41 9.96
CA SER A 67 -12.71 -8.97 10.80
C SER A 67 -11.50 -8.57 9.96
N PHE A 68 -11.17 -9.35 8.94
CA PHE A 68 -10.00 -9.07 8.09
C PHE A 68 -10.15 -7.81 7.26
N TYR A 69 -11.34 -7.58 6.67
CA TYR A 69 -11.61 -6.38 5.89
C TYR A 69 -11.59 -5.13 6.77
N ARG A 70 -12.22 -5.18 7.97
CA ARG A 70 -12.16 -4.11 8.95
C ARG A 70 -10.71 -3.77 9.35
N LEU A 71 -9.88 -4.78 9.60
CA LEU A 71 -8.47 -4.56 9.93
C LEU A 71 -7.70 -3.91 8.78
N HIS A 72 -8.00 -4.28 7.52
CA HIS A 72 -7.35 -3.69 6.35
C HIS A 72 -7.80 -2.25 6.09
N GLU A 73 -9.08 -1.93 6.25
CA GLU A 73 -9.59 -0.56 6.16
C GLU A 73 -9.05 0.33 7.28
N ILE A 74 -8.98 -0.20 8.51
CA ILE A 74 -8.37 0.50 9.65
C ILE A 74 -6.89 0.77 9.37
N SER A 75 -6.10 -0.19 8.90
CA SER A 75 -4.68 0.05 8.64
C SER A 75 -4.44 1.05 7.50
N ALA A 76 -5.23 0.99 6.43
CA ALA A 76 -5.18 1.96 5.34
C ALA A 76 -5.54 3.37 5.84
N SER A 77 -6.62 3.52 6.62
CA SER A 77 -7.05 4.82 7.16
C SER A 77 -6.07 5.40 8.18
N ILE A 78 -5.46 4.59 9.08
CA ILE A 78 -4.42 5.04 10.03
C ILE A 78 -3.19 5.57 9.28
N SER A 79 -2.78 4.90 8.21
CA SER A 79 -1.64 5.34 7.41
C SER A 79 -1.89 6.72 6.80
N CYS A 80 -3.11 7.00 6.34
CA CYS A 80 -3.48 8.30 5.77
C CYS A 80 -3.67 9.37 6.86
N THR A 81 -4.38 9.08 7.94
CA THR A 81 -4.66 10.08 8.99
C THR A 81 -3.39 10.52 9.72
N SER A 82 -2.43 9.63 9.92
CA SER A 82 -1.14 9.97 10.54
C SER A 82 -0.29 10.91 9.68
N VAL A 83 -0.23 10.72 8.37
CA VAL A 83 0.49 11.65 7.47
C VAL A 83 -0.21 13.00 7.34
N PHE A 84 -1.55 13.03 7.25
CA PHE A 84 -2.29 14.30 7.20
C PHE A 84 -2.19 15.06 8.52
N SER A 85 -2.29 14.36 9.66
CA SER A 85 -2.19 14.97 10.98
C SER A 85 -0.80 15.57 11.22
N THR A 86 0.27 14.85 10.88
CA THR A 86 1.65 15.33 11.06
C THR A 86 1.94 16.54 10.17
N PHE A 87 1.45 16.56 8.92
CA PHE A 87 1.60 17.70 8.03
C PHE A 87 0.89 18.96 8.53
N ILE A 88 -0.33 18.81 9.06
CA ILE A 88 -1.07 19.94 9.66
C ILE A 88 -0.33 20.48 10.89
N PHE A 89 0.15 19.63 11.79
CA PHE A 89 0.90 20.11 12.96
C PHE A 89 2.20 20.83 12.57
N LEU A 90 2.94 20.33 11.56
CA LEU A 90 4.18 20.94 11.10
C LEU A 90 3.99 22.28 10.37
N LEU A 91 2.84 22.55 9.77
CA LEU A 91 2.58 23.83 9.08
C LEU A 91 1.80 24.82 9.94
N LEU A 92 0.80 24.34 10.69
CA LEU A 92 -0.16 25.19 11.38
C LEU A 92 0.41 25.75 12.68
N ILE A 93 1.22 24.98 13.40
CA ILE A 93 1.92 25.44 14.61
C ILE A 93 2.90 26.59 14.32
N PRO A 94 3.86 26.47 13.38
CA PRO A 94 4.79 27.57 13.11
C PRO A 94 4.08 28.79 12.51
N PHE A 95 3.03 28.57 11.70
CA PHE A 95 2.22 29.68 11.19
C PHE A 95 1.52 30.48 12.30
N LEU A 96 0.91 29.79 13.27
CA LEU A 96 0.28 30.43 14.43
C LEU A 96 1.31 31.13 15.32
N LEU A 97 2.51 30.55 15.49
CA LEU A 97 3.60 31.19 16.24
C LEU A 97 4.10 32.47 15.55
N MET A 98 4.26 32.44 14.23
CA MET A 98 4.63 33.62 13.43
C MET A 98 3.57 34.72 13.48
N LEU A 99 2.28 34.35 13.38
CA LEU A 99 1.17 35.30 13.50
C LEU A 99 1.14 35.96 14.88
N ASN A 100 1.29 35.18 15.95
CA ASN A 100 1.35 35.72 17.31
C ASN A 100 2.56 36.65 17.50
N PHE A 101 3.74 36.27 17.01
CA PHE A 101 4.94 37.10 17.07
C PHE A 101 4.73 38.45 16.36
N PHE A 102 4.15 38.42 15.15
CA PHE A 102 3.83 39.64 14.40
C PHE A 102 2.80 40.51 15.13
N LEU A 103 1.71 39.95 15.66
CA LEU A 103 0.74 40.73 16.42
C LEU A 103 1.36 41.35 17.68
N LEU A 104 2.27 40.63 18.35
CA LEU A 104 2.99 41.15 19.52
C LEU A 104 3.89 42.34 19.14
N THR A 105 4.65 42.26 18.04
CA THR A 105 5.52 43.36 17.61
C THR A 105 4.72 44.61 17.23
N PHE A 106 3.57 44.45 16.57
CA PHE A 106 2.67 45.58 16.28
C PHE A 106 2.06 46.17 17.54
N TYR A 107 1.66 45.34 18.50
CA TYR A 107 1.15 45.79 19.79
C TYR A 107 2.22 46.61 20.52
N TYR A 108 3.43 46.08 20.72
CA TYR A 108 4.51 46.82 21.39
C TYR A 108 4.93 48.09 20.66
N SER A 109 4.94 48.09 19.32
CA SER A 109 5.26 49.28 18.53
C SER A 109 4.20 50.39 18.66
N TYR A 110 2.91 50.02 18.72
CA TYR A 110 1.82 50.97 18.94
C TYR A 110 1.90 51.63 20.32
N TYR A 111 2.18 50.85 21.37
CA TYR A 111 2.30 51.37 22.74
C TYR A 111 3.60 52.16 22.99
N CYS A 112 4.64 52.01 22.15
CA CYS A 112 5.86 52.81 22.25
C CYS A 112 5.75 54.19 21.56
N CYS A 113 4.75 54.37 20.67
CA CYS A 113 4.49 55.62 19.96
C CYS A 113 3.45 56.53 20.65
N ILE A 114 2.91 56.13 21.81
CA ILE A 114 1.98 56.90 22.66
C ILE A 114 2.72 57.31 23.93
#